data_AF-A0A7X9X264-F1
#
_entry.id   AF-A0A7X9X264-F1
#
_cell.length_a   1.000
_cell.length_b   1.000
_cell.length_c   1.000
_cell.angle_alpha   90.00
_cell.angle_beta   90.00
_cell.angle_gamma   90.00
#
_symmetry.space_group_name_H-M   'P 1'
#
loop_
_entity.id
_entity.type
_entity.pdbx_description
1 polymer ?
#
loop_
_entity_poly.entity_id
_entity_poly.type
_entity_poly.pdbx_seq_one_letter_code
_entity_poly.pdbx_strand_id
1 'polypeptide(L)'
;MNIYQYAIAFLVVVIPAALCGEYAKAKGRSGSRWTIFTFLLSAFVIFPILFFVSDRGDSENSDKRRKTRIKLGSAIILFLCLIGAAIKTSIPGEEGGSDQTAKTSTNSSADVADKSSDADSQPATTNVAALLTSGSTFKPGSYAKGIIPKGEYIFVSKDGGYFSEELNGQIIDNENFPSFGYVYVHGIGDIKNDGYLISPSAVQKIGYVGALDVYQAMNRQTGYNFSGTYKVGVDIPAGRYTLESAGDAYIAVVTGPLGKGEIVWNDNFNGSRTANLSIGQYLQVSNASIAAVSASANR
;
A
#
# COMPACT_ATOMS: atom_id res chain seq x y z
N MET A 1 -4.54 -28.85 27.84
CA MET A 1 -5.66 -28.74 26.88
C MET A 1 -6.62 -29.88 27.21
N ASN A 2 -7.90 -29.60 27.51
CA ASN A 2 -8.81 -30.59 28.09
C ASN A 2 -9.43 -31.51 27.01
N ILE A 3 -9.79 -32.75 27.36
CA ILE A 3 -10.29 -33.82 26.45
C ILE A 3 -11.45 -33.35 25.54
N TYR A 4 -12.27 -32.43 26.05
CA TYR A 4 -13.38 -31.82 25.32
C TYR A 4 -12.95 -31.02 24.07
N GLN A 5 -11.75 -30.42 24.08
CA GLN A 5 -11.28 -29.67 22.91
C GLN A 5 -10.80 -30.59 21.78
N TYR A 6 -10.27 -31.77 22.11
CA TYR A 6 -9.93 -32.78 21.09
C TYR A 6 -11.19 -33.40 20.48
N ALA A 7 -12.23 -33.65 21.28
CA ALA A 7 -13.50 -34.17 20.78
C ALA A 7 -14.18 -33.19 19.79
N ILE A 8 -14.16 -31.88 20.09
CA ILE A 8 -14.72 -30.85 19.20
C ILE A 8 -13.89 -30.71 17.91
N ALA A 9 -12.55 -30.70 18.01
CA ALA A 9 -11.69 -30.67 16.83
C ALA A 9 -11.90 -31.90 15.93
N PHE A 10 -12.09 -33.08 16.52
CA PHE A 10 -12.34 -34.32 15.77
C PHE A 10 -13.71 -34.31 15.07
N LEU A 11 -14.78 -33.87 15.76
CA LEU A 11 -16.13 -33.80 15.19
C LEU A 11 -16.27 -32.73 14.09
N VAL A 12 -15.59 -31.58 14.24
CA VAL A 12 -15.80 -30.43 13.36
C VAL A 12 -14.86 -30.44 12.15
N VAL A 13 -13.70 -31.08 12.23
CA VAL A 13 -12.73 -31.10 11.11
C VAL A 13 -12.80 -32.40 10.32
N VAL A 14 -12.90 -33.55 11.00
CA VAL A 14 -12.73 -34.85 10.35
C VAL A 14 -14.01 -35.31 9.65
N ILE A 15 -15.18 -35.09 10.26
CA ILE A 15 -16.47 -35.54 9.70
C ILE A 15 -16.84 -34.74 8.45
N PRO A 16 -16.74 -33.40 8.38
CA PRO A 16 -17.05 -32.65 7.17
C PRO A 16 -16.09 -32.93 6.01
N ALA A 17 -14.81 -33.19 6.32
CA ALA A 17 -13.82 -33.55 5.31
C ALA A 17 -14.11 -34.92 4.68
N ALA A 18 -14.52 -35.91 5.50
CA ALA A 18 -14.92 -37.24 5.02
C ALA A 18 -16.19 -37.19 4.15
N LEU A 19 -17.21 -36.45 4.60
CA LEU A 19 -18.47 -36.29 3.85
C LEU A 19 -18.27 -35.53 2.52
N CYS A 20 -17.39 -34.52 2.49
CA CYS A 20 -17.06 -33.81 1.25
C CYS A 20 -16.26 -34.69 0.26
N GLY A 21 -15.38 -35.56 0.75
CA GLY A 21 -14.63 -36.51 -0.08
C GLY A 21 -15.56 -37.48 -0.82
N GLU A 22 -16.56 -38.03 -0.13
CA GLU A 22 -17.55 -38.91 -0.77
C GLU A 22 -18.48 -38.16 -1.73
N TYR A 23 -18.91 -36.93 -1.39
CA TYR A 23 -19.75 -36.11 -2.27
C TYR A 23 -19.03 -35.72 -3.59
N ALA A 24 -17.75 -35.38 -3.53
CA ALA A 24 -16.94 -35.08 -4.70
C ALA A 24 -16.77 -36.32 -5.61
N LYS A 25 -16.60 -37.50 -5.00
CA LYS A 25 -16.50 -38.78 -5.71
C LYS A 25 -17.82 -39.17 -6.38
N ALA A 26 -18.96 -38.93 -5.71
CA ALA A 26 -20.30 -39.20 -6.25
C ALA A 26 -20.68 -38.32 -7.46
N LYS A 27 -20.08 -37.13 -7.61
CA LYS A 27 -20.32 -36.23 -8.75
C LYS A 27 -19.29 -36.32 -9.88
N GLY A 28 -18.39 -37.32 -9.85
CA GLY A 28 -17.39 -37.52 -10.91
C GLY A 28 -16.41 -36.36 -11.09
N ARG A 29 -16.27 -35.50 -10.08
CA ARG A 29 -15.40 -34.32 -10.11
C ARG A 29 -14.18 -34.57 -9.24
N SER A 30 -13.18 -35.28 -9.77
CA SER A 30 -11.86 -35.36 -9.14
C SER A 30 -10.93 -34.30 -9.72
N GLY A 31 -10.74 -33.22 -8.98
CA GLY A 31 -9.78 -32.17 -9.33
C GLY A 31 -9.39 -31.36 -8.10
N SER A 32 -8.09 -31.10 -7.96
CA SER A 32 -7.46 -30.38 -6.84
C SER A 32 -8.17 -29.06 -6.47
N ARG A 33 -8.82 -28.42 -7.44
CA ARG A 33 -9.56 -27.17 -7.25
C ARG A 33 -10.79 -27.32 -6.34
N TRP A 34 -11.47 -28.47 -6.35
CA TRP A 34 -12.65 -28.69 -5.51
C TRP A 34 -12.29 -29.03 -4.06
N THR A 35 -11.20 -29.76 -3.85
CA THR A 35 -10.65 -30.01 -2.52
C THR A 35 -10.13 -28.75 -1.86
N ILE A 36 -9.55 -27.81 -2.62
CA ILE A 36 -9.13 -26.50 -2.09
C ILE A 36 -10.35 -25.67 -1.70
N PHE A 37 -11.40 -25.64 -2.54
CA PHE A 37 -12.62 -24.88 -2.26
C PHE A 37 -13.34 -25.36 -0.99
N THR A 38 -13.46 -26.67 -0.78
CA THR A 38 -14.07 -27.22 0.43
C THR A 38 -13.22 -26.99 1.68
N PHE A 39 -11.88 -26.99 1.56
CA PHE A 39 -10.97 -26.67 2.67
C PHE A 39 -11.04 -25.19 3.07
N LEU A 40 -11.18 -24.29 2.09
CA LEU A 40 -11.35 -22.86 2.35
C LEU A 40 -12.71 -22.56 2.98
N LEU A 41 -13.78 -23.25 2.53
CA LEU A 41 -15.12 -23.08 3.08
C LEU A 41 -15.22 -23.59 4.52
N SER A 42 -14.56 -24.70 4.86
CA SER A 42 -14.54 -25.19 6.25
C SER A 42 -13.73 -24.28 7.16
N ALA A 43 -12.60 -23.73 6.69
CA ALA A 43 -11.85 -22.71 7.44
C ALA A 43 -12.71 -21.47 7.72
N PHE A 44 -13.49 -21.00 6.74
CA PHE A 44 -14.34 -19.82 6.89
C PHE A 44 -15.46 -19.98 7.93
N VAL A 45 -15.94 -21.22 8.17
CA VAL A 45 -16.99 -21.51 9.15
C VAL A 45 -16.43 -21.80 10.55
N ILE A 46 -15.28 -22.47 10.64
CA ILE A 46 -14.72 -22.93 11.92
C ILE A 46 -14.03 -21.79 12.67
N PHE A 47 -13.34 -20.89 11.96
CA PHE A 47 -12.60 -19.80 12.59
C PHE A 47 -13.46 -18.79 13.36
N PRO A 48 -14.62 -18.34 12.84
CA PRO A 48 -15.53 -17.47 13.59
C PRO A 48 -16.06 -18.13 14.87
N ILE A 49 -16.32 -19.44 14.85
CA ILE A 49 -16.84 -20.18 16.01
C ILE A 49 -15.77 -20.26 17.12
N LEU A 50 -14.52 -20.56 16.76
CA LEU A 50 -13.41 -20.60 17.74
C LEU A 50 -13.10 -19.22 18.32
N PHE A 51 -13.25 -18.16 17.50
CA PHE A 51 -13.12 -16.78 17.96
C PHE A 51 -14.24 -16.41 18.95
N PHE A 52 -15.49 -16.77 18.64
CA PHE A 52 -16.66 -16.47 19.49
C PHE A 52 -16.67 -17.27 20.81
N VAL A 53 -16.27 -18.55 20.78
CA VAL A 53 -16.16 -19.39 21.99
C VAL A 53 -15.05 -18.88 22.92
N SER A 54 -14.00 -18.25 22.40
CA SER A 54 -12.94 -17.65 23.22
C SER A 54 -13.36 -16.36 23.94
N ASP A 55 -14.52 -15.78 23.60
CA ASP A 55 -14.95 -14.48 24.15
C ASP A 55 -15.85 -14.61 25.40
N ARG A 56 -16.45 -15.77 25.65
CA ARG A 56 -17.46 -15.99 26.72
C ARG A 56 -16.94 -16.26 28.15
N GLY A 57 -15.69 -15.98 28.48
CA GLY A 57 -15.21 -16.06 29.87
C GLY A 57 -15.48 -14.77 30.66
N ASP A 58 -15.51 -14.83 32.00
CA ASP A 58 -15.66 -13.65 32.86
C ASP A 58 -14.42 -12.72 32.86
N SER A 59 -14.64 -11.49 33.32
CA SER A 59 -13.86 -10.25 33.05
C SER A 59 -12.49 -10.11 33.73
N GLU A 60 -11.96 -11.13 34.41
CA GLU A 60 -10.87 -10.92 35.38
C GLU A 60 -9.44 -11.16 34.86
N ASN A 61 -9.19 -11.31 33.55
CA ASN A 61 -7.80 -11.46 33.07
C ASN A 61 -7.58 -11.02 31.61
N SER A 62 -7.53 -9.71 31.39
CA SER A 62 -7.36 -9.08 30.07
C SER A 62 -6.00 -9.37 29.40
N ASP A 63 -4.92 -9.48 30.19
CA ASP A 63 -3.57 -9.68 29.65
C ASP A 63 -3.33 -11.07 29.08
N LYS A 64 -3.91 -12.11 29.70
CA LYS A 64 -3.86 -13.47 29.14
C LYS A 64 -4.64 -13.56 27.83
N ARG A 65 -5.78 -12.86 27.71
CA ARG A 65 -6.56 -12.79 26.46
C ARG A 65 -5.80 -12.06 25.35
N ARG A 66 -5.11 -10.96 25.65
CA ARG A 66 -4.29 -10.23 24.67
C ARG A 66 -3.18 -11.10 24.10
N LYS A 67 -2.48 -11.85 24.95
CA LYS A 67 -1.42 -12.79 24.53
C LYS A 67 -1.96 -13.95 23.69
N THR A 68 -3.15 -14.48 24.02
CA THR A 68 -3.80 -15.54 23.22
C THR A 68 -4.31 -15.01 21.87
N ARG A 69 -4.86 -13.78 21.83
CA ARG A 69 -5.29 -13.10 20.59
C ARG A 69 -4.12 -12.83 19.64
N ILE A 70 -2.98 -12.38 20.16
CA ILE A 70 -1.75 -12.18 19.37
C ILE A 70 -1.25 -13.52 18.80
N LYS A 71 -1.25 -14.59 19.60
CA LYS A 71 -0.81 -15.93 19.14
C LYS A 71 -1.74 -16.54 18.08
N LEU A 72 -3.05 -16.37 18.23
CA LEU A 72 -4.02 -16.88 17.24
C LEU A 72 -3.98 -16.06 15.94
N GLY A 73 -3.83 -14.74 16.02
CA GLY A 73 -3.62 -13.87 14.86
C GLY A 73 -2.33 -14.20 14.11
N SER A 74 -1.22 -14.45 14.81
CA SER A 74 0.04 -14.85 14.17
C SER A 74 -0.06 -16.20 13.46
N ALA A 75 -0.86 -17.14 13.98
CA ALA A 75 -1.07 -18.44 13.34
C ALA A 75 -1.92 -18.33 12.06
N ILE A 76 -2.90 -17.41 12.01
CA ILE A 76 -3.72 -17.16 10.81
C ILE A 76 -2.87 -16.56 9.68
N ILE A 77 -1.98 -15.62 10.00
CA ILE A 77 -1.07 -15.00 9.02
C ILE A 77 -0.10 -16.04 8.45
N LEU A 78 0.47 -16.90 9.30
CA LEU A 78 1.35 -17.99 8.87
C LEU A 78 0.62 -19.02 7.99
N PHE A 79 -0.64 -19.34 8.32
CA PHE A 79 -1.46 -20.26 7.53
C PHE A 79 -1.82 -19.70 6.15
N LEU A 80 -2.15 -18.40 6.05
CA LEU A 80 -2.41 -17.73 4.78
C LEU A 80 -1.15 -17.63 3.91
N CYS A 81 0.03 -17.41 4.50
CA CYS A 81 1.31 -17.41 3.79
C CYS A 81 1.64 -18.80 3.19
N LEU A 82 1.34 -19.89 3.90
CA LEU A 82 1.55 -21.25 3.40
C LEU A 82 0.61 -21.60 2.23
N ILE A 83 -0.62 -21.09 2.23
CA ILE A 83 -1.55 -21.26 1.10
C ILE A 83 -1.07 -20.47 -0.13
N GLY A 84 -0.57 -19.24 0.05
CA GLY A 84 0.00 -18.44 -1.04
C GLY A 84 1.21 -19.10 -1.71
N ALA A 85 2.05 -19.80 -0.94
CA ALA A 85 3.18 -20.56 -1.47
C ALA A 85 2.76 -21.80 -2.28
N ALA A 86 1.65 -22.47 -1.90
CA ALA A 86 1.15 -23.65 -2.60
C ALA A 86 0.47 -23.33 -3.95
N ILE A 87 -0.01 -22.09 -4.16
CA ILE A 87 -0.64 -21.69 -5.43
C ILE A 87 0.41 -21.38 -6.51
N LYS A 88 1.63 -20.99 -6.13
CA LYS A 88 2.69 -20.58 -7.06
C LYS A 88 3.36 -21.73 -7.83
N THR A 89 3.11 -22.99 -7.45
CA THR A 89 3.80 -24.17 -8.00
C THR A 89 3.03 -24.96 -9.08
N SER A 90 1.93 -24.42 -9.65
CA SER A 90 1.06 -25.21 -10.55
C SER A 90 0.69 -24.56 -11.90
N ILE A 91 1.49 -23.64 -12.44
CA ILE A 91 1.28 -23.14 -13.81
C ILE A 91 2.53 -23.44 -14.67
N PRO A 92 2.49 -24.39 -15.61
CA PRO A 92 3.51 -24.51 -16.65
C PRO A 92 3.25 -23.53 -17.79
N GLY A 93 4.32 -22.96 -18.33
CA GLY A 93 4.31 -22.04 -19.48
C GLY A 93 4.33 -22.76 -20.83
N GLU A 94 3.96 -22.03 -21.88
CA GLU A 94 4.14 -22.41 -23.28
C GLU A 94 4.95 -21.33 -24.04
N GLU A 95 6.03 -21.78 -24.68
CA GLU A 95 6.75 -21.10 -25.76
C GLU A 95 6.23 -21.61 -27.12
N GLY A 96 6.26 -20.73 -28.15
CA GLY A 96 6.61 -21.15 -29.51
C GLY A 96 5.68 -20.74 -30.67
N GLY A 97 6.16 -19.82 -31.53
CA GLY A 97 6.33 -20.07 -32.98
C GLY A 97 5.22 -19.68 -33.98
N SER A 98 5.61 -18.78 -34.93
CA SER A 98 5.25 -18.60 -36.37
C SER A 98 3.93 -19.19 -36.92
N ASP A 99 3.16 -18.54 -37.80
CA ASP A 99 3.55 -18.02 -39.11
C ASP A 99 2.42 -17.15 -39.74
N GLN A 100 2.77 -16.43 -40.81
CA GLN A 100 1.99 -15.48 -41.61
C GLN A 100 0.68 -16.03 -42.21
N THR A 101 -0.29 -15.15 -42.48
CA THR A 101 -0.87 -14.96 -43.84
C THR A 101 -1.65 -13.63 -43.91
N ALA A 102 -1.32 -12.83 -44.92
CA ALA A 102 -1.95 -11.57 -45.27
C ALA A 102 -3.36 -11.74 -45.88
N LYS A 103 -4.23 -10.75 -45.66
CA LYS A 103 -5.12 -10.25 -46.73
C LYS A 103 -5.63 -8.84 -46.43
N THR A 104 -5.12 -7.93 -47.26
CA THR A 104 -5.60 -6.58 -47.55
C THR A 104 -7.10 -6.54 -47.85
N SER A 105 -7.78 -5.50 -47.37
CA SER A 105 -8.80 -4.78 -48.14
C SER A 105 -8.98 -3.38 -47.57
N THR A 106 -8.45 -2.44 -48.34
CA THR A 106 -8.65 -1.00 -48.32
C THR A 106 -10.12 -0.65 -48.47
N ASN A 107 -10.58 0.40 -47.78
CA ASN A 107 -11.32 1.48 -48.46
C ASN A 107 -11.21 2.79 -47.68
N SER A 108 -10.91 3.82 -48.46
CA SER A 108 -10.61 5.20 -48.12
C SER A 108 -11.85 6.09 -48.29
N SER A 109 -11.70 7.37 -47.93
CA SER A 109 -12.52 8.56 -48.19
C SER A 109 -13.36 9.01 -46.99
N ALA A 110 -12.91 10.02 -46.23
CA ALA A 110 -12.99 11.48 -46.49
C ALA A 110 -14.44 12.00 -46.31
N ASP A 111 -14.75 13.12 -45.68
CA ASP A 111 -14.01 14.34 -45.34
C ASP A 111 -14.88 15.15 -44.32
N VAL A 112 -14.36 16.31 -43.93
CA VAL A 112 -15.00 17.50 -43.31
C VAL A 112 -14.57 17.79 -41.87
N ALA A 113 -13.72 18.82 -41.84
CA ALA A 113 -13.13 19.50 -40.72
C ALA A 113 -14.13 20.25 -39.82
N ASP A 114 -13.74 20.40 -38.55
CA ASP A 114 -13.79 21.71 -37.91
C ASP A 114 -12.50 21.95 -37.10
N LYS A 115 -11.92 23.13 -37.31
CA LYS A 115 -10.76 23.65 -36.59
C LYS A 115 -11.32 24.53 -35.46
N SER A 116 -11.12 24.12 -34.22
CA SER A 116 -10.91 25.09 -33.14
C SER A 116 -9.57 24.81 -32.48
N SER A 117 -8.63 25.69 -32.80
CA SER A 117 -7.35 25.84 -32.12
C SER A 117 -7.58 26.28 -30.68
N ASP A 118 -7.15 25.46 -29.73
CA ASP A 118 -6.58 25.95 -28.48
C ASP A 118 -5.33 25.14 -28.18
N ALA A 119 -4.20 25.76 -28.48
CA ALA A 119 -2.91 25.34 -27.96
C ALA A 119 -2.89 25.72 -26.49
N ASP A 120 -3.07 24.75 -25.59
CA ASP A 120 -2.61 24.87 -24.22
C ASP A 120 -1.96 23.55 -23.76
N SER A 121 -0.63 23.59 -23.81
CA SER A 121 0.33 22.89 -22.95
C SER A 121 0.21 21.36 -22.78
N GLN A 122 0.85 20.62 -23.71
CA GLN A 122 1.63 19.42 -23.34
C GLN A 122 2.95 19.88 -22.69
N PRO A 123 3.13 19.79 -21.34
CA PRO A 123 4.42 19.40 -20.79
C PRO A 123 4.32 18.87 -19.33
N ALA A 124 4.15 17.56 -19.11
CA ALA A 124 4.40 16.97 -17.77
C ALA A 124 4.68 15.47 -17.82
N THR A 125 4.05 14.76 -18.76
CA THR A 125 4.21 13.30 -18.93
C THR A 125 5.61 12.92 -19.41
N THR A 126 6.28 13.78 -20.18
CA THR A 126 7.62 13.53 -20.72
C THR A 126 8.72 13.54 -19.66
N ASN A 127 8.59 14.34 -18.59
CA ASN A 127 9.67 14.57 -17.63
C ASN A 127 9.72 13.52 -16.50
N VAL A 128 8.58 13.01 -16.03
CA VAL A 128 8.58 11.92 -15.04
C VAL A 128 9.08 10.62 -15.68
N ALA A 129 8.70 10.33 -16.93
CA ALA A 129 9.27 9.22 -17.68
C ALA A 129 10.79 9.39 -17.88
N ALA A 130 11.28 10.62 -18.10
CA ALA A 130 12.71 10.92 -18.19
C ALA A 130 13.46 10.67 -16.87
N LEU A 131 12.85 10.90 -15.68
CA LEU A 131 13.44 10.47 -14.40
C LEU A 131 13.71 8.97 -14.38
N LEU A 132 12.72 8.18 -14.79
CA LEU A 132 12.78 6.73 -14.81
C LEU A 132 13.86 6.21 -15.76
N THR A 133 14.11 6.93 -16.85
CA THR A 133 15.14 6.60 -17.85
C THR A 133 16.54 7.03 -17.41
N SER A 134 16.68 8.09 -16.60
CA SER A 134 17.97 8.64 -16.15
C SER A 134 18.75 7.76 -15.16
N GLY A 135 18.16 6.67 -14.66
CA GLY A 135 18.76 5.80 -13.64
C GLY A 135 18.89 6.43 -12.24
N SER A 136 18.35 7.63 -12.04
CA SER A 136 18.35 8.35 -10.75
C SER A 136 17.17 7.98 -9.85
N THR A 137 16.45 6.91 -10.20
CA THR A 137 15.24 6.43 -9.53
C THR A 137 15.36 4.95 -9.22
N PHE A 138 14.97 4.55 -8.03
CA PHE A 138 14.78 3.13 -7.70
C PHE A 138 13.31 2.78 -7.92
N LYS A 139 13.07 1.79 -8.77
CA LYS A 139 11.73 1.31 -9.11
C LYS A 139 11.11 0.53 -7.92
N PRO A 140 9.80 0.28 -7.93
CA PRO A 140 9.20 -0.69 -7.03
C PRO A 140 9.93 -2.04 -7.10
N GLY A 141 10.23 -2.63 -5.95
CA GLY A 141 10.96 -3.89 -5.86
C GLY A 141 11.63 -4.12 -4.52
N SER A 142 12.47 -5.15 -4.49
CA SER A 142 13.31 -5.50 -3.35
C SER A 142 14.77 -5.26 -3.67
N TYR A 143 15.49 -4.66 -2.73
CA TYR A 143 16.89 -4.28 -2.87
C TYR A 143 17.68 -4.84 -1.71
N ALA A 144 18.81 -5.47 -2.02
CA ALA A 144 19.75 -5.87 -0.98
C ALA A 144 20.34 -4.64 -0.29
N LYS A 145 20.76 -4.83 0.96
CA LYS A 145 21.52 -3.83 1.72
C LYS A 145 22.59 -3.13 0.89
N GLY A 146 22.62 -1.80 0.98
CA GLY A 146 23.66 -0.95 0.38
C GLY A 146 23.47 -0.68 -1.12
N ILE A 147 22.50 -1.31 -1.79
CA ILE A 147 22.19 -1.02 -3.20
C ILE A 147 21.60 0.38 -3.36
N ILE A 148 20.69 0.76 -2.46
CA ILE A 148 20.18 2.12 -2.40
C ILE A 148 21.09 2.92 -1.47
N PRO A 149 21.78 3.96 -1.95
CA PRO A 149 22.67 4.76 -1.12
C PRO A 149 21.92 5.41 0.04
N LYS A 150 22.59 5.51 1.19
CA LYS A 150 22.07 6.22 2.37
C LYS A 150 21.69 7.67 2.01
N GLY A 151 20.49 8.10 2.40
CA GLY A 151 20.03 9.46 2.14
C GLY A 151 18.51 9.61 2.22
N GLU A 152 18.04 10.86 2.05
CA GLU A 152 16.62 11.16 1.92
C GLU A 152 16.15 10.94 0.49
N TYR A 153 14.99 10.31 0.34
CA TYR A 153 14.34 10.05 -0.93
C TYR A 153 12.88 10.47 -0.86
N ILE A 154 12.38 10.96 -1.99
CA ILE A 154 10.96 11.09 -2.26
C ILE A 154 10.43 9.69 -2.57
N PHE A 155 9.40 9.27 -1.84
CA PHE A 155 8.57 8.13 -2.18
C PHE A 155 7.36 8.61 -2.97
N VAL A 156 7.06 7.98 -4.10
CA VAL A 156 5.85 8.28 -4.88
C VAL A 156 5.26 7.01 -5.50
N SER A 157 3.96 6.81 -5.34
CA SER A 157 3.22 5.69 -5.94
C SER A 157 1.90 6.18 -6.54
N LYS A 158 1.37 5.44 -7.52
CA LYS A 158 0.09 5.74 -8.16
C LYS A 158 -1.08 5.44 -7.22
N ASP A 159 -1.05 4.26 -6.60
CA ASP A 159 -2.18 3.68 -5.85
C ASP A 159 -1.80 3.44 -4.37
N GLY A 160 -0.86 4.24 -3.85
CA GLY A 160 -0.23 4.00 -2.55
C GLY A 160 0.78 2.85 -2.58
N GLY A 161 1.42 2.55 -1.46
CA GLY A 161 2.38 1.46 -1.38
C GLY A 161 3.16 1.41 -0.08
N TYR A 162 3.80 0.27 0.15
CA TYR A 162 4.60 0.02 1.34
C TYR A 162 6.08 0.33 1.11
N PHE A 163 6.73 0.86 2.14
CA PHE A 163 8.19 0.92 2.24
C PHE A 163 8.62 0.22 3.54
N SER A 164 9.69 -0.56 3.48
CA SER A 164 10.45 -0.99 4.66
C SER A 164 11.94 -1.05 4.40
N GLU A 165 12.71 -0.81 5.47
CA GLU A 165 14.12 -1.19 5.58
C GLU A 165 14.25 -2.16 6.76
N GLU A 166 14.84 -3.33 6.52
CA GLU A 166 14.91 -4.43 7.48
C GLU A 166 16.34 -4.95 7.63
N LEU A 167 16.79 -5.18 8.86
CA LEU A 167 18.09 -5.79 9.16
C LEU A 167 17.87 -7.12 9.87
N ASN A 168 18.29 -8.21 9.22
CA ASN A 168 18.17 -9.57 9.76
C ASN A 168 16.71 -9.93 10.18
N GLY A 169 15.73 -9.48 9.40
CA GLY A 169 14.30 -9.69 9.67
C GLY A 169 13.71 -8.79 10.76
N GLN A 170 14.48 -7.84 11.30
CA GLN A 170 13.98 -6.79 12.18
C GLN A 170 13.71 -5.52 11.37
N ILE A 171 12.51 -4.96 11.53
CA ILE A 171 12.14 -3.69 10.92
C ILE A 171 12.97 -2.58 11.56
N ILE A 172 13.70 -1.85 10.73
CA ILE A 172 14.33 -0.58 11.10
C ILE A 172 13.26 0.50 10.97
N ASP A 173 12.68 0.60 9.78
CA ASP A 173 11.62 1.54 9.46
C ASP A 173 10.62 0.90 8.51
N ASN A 174 9.36 1.28 8.65
CA ASN A 174 8.33 0.96 7.68
C ASN A 174 7.18 1.96 7.68
N GLU A 175 6.52 2.07 6.54
CA GLU A 175 5.32 2.89 6.40
C GLU A 175 4.46 2.41 5.23
N ASN A 176 3.15 2.58 5.37
CA ASN A 176 2.21 2.47 4.26
C ASN A 176 1.85 3.88 3.76
N PHE A 177 2.39 4.25 2.61
CA PHE A 177 2.12 5.54 2.01
C PHE A 177 0.82 5.48 1.20
N PRO A 178 -0.17 6.36 1.47
CA PRO A 178 -1.41 6.41 0.69
C PRO A 178 -1.20 6.99 -0.72
N SER A 179 -0.12 7.75 -0.93
CA SER A 179 0.15 8.46 -2.19
C SER A 179 1.65 8.71 -2.39
N PHE A 180 2.21 9.64 -1.60
CA PHE A 180 3.59 10.10 -1.66
C PHE A 180 4.11 10.46 -0.27
N GLY A 181 5.43 10.60 -0.16
CA GLY A 181 6.07 11.06 1.05
C GLY A 181 7.58 11.09 0.94
N TYR A 182 8.22 11.05 2.10
CA TYR A 182 9.67 11.12 2.22
C TYR A 182 10.18 10.02 3.14
N VAL A 183 11.24 9.35 2.71
CA VAL A 183 11.90 8.29 3.47
C VAL A 183 13.38 8.60 3.61
N TYR A 184 13.97 8.20 4.73
CA TYR A 184 15.40 8.19 4.91
C TYR A 184 15.91 6.75 4.84
N VAL A 185 16.70 6.46 3.82
CA VAL A 185 17.37 5.17 3.69
C VAL A 185 18.62 5.19 4.55
N HIS A 186 18.72 4.26 5.49
CA HIS A 186 19.90 4.08 6.34
C HIS A 186 21.05 3.40 5.58
N GLY A 187 20.70 2.57 4.58
CA GLY A 187 21.63 1.81 3.76
C GLY A 187 22.22 0.60 4.50
N ILE A 188 21.58 0.20 5.60
CA ILE A 188 22.08 -0.86 6.48
C ILE A 188 21.22 -2.12 6.42
N GLY A 189 19.99 -2.03 5.92
CA GLY A 189 19.04 -3.13 5.77
C GLY A 189 18.65 -3.42 4.32
N ASP A 190 17.99 -4.56 4.12
CA ASP A 190 17.30 -4.89 2.88
C ASP A 190 16.04 -4.03 2.77
N ILE A 191 15.73 -3.58 1.55
CA ILE A 191 14.61 -2.67 1.30
C ILE A 191 13.53 -3.40 0.52
N LYS A 192 12.28 -3.24 0.96
CA LYS A 192 11.08 -3.53 0.15
C LYS A 192 10.35 -2.23 -0.09
N ASN A 193 10.04 -1.93 -1.34
CA ASN A 193 9.44 -0.66 -1.71
C ASN A 193 8.46 -0.87 -2.86
N ASP A 194 7.21 -0.43 -2.69
CA ASP A 194 6.16 -0.55 -3.71
C ASP A 194 6.02 0.72 -4.58
N GLY A 195 6.73 1.80 -4.24
CA GLY A 195 6.73 3.07 -4.98
C GLY A 195 8.02 3.31 -5.76
N TYR A 196 8.18 4.50 -6.31
CA TYR A 196 9.48 4.98 -6.79
C TYR A 196 10.20 5.74 -5.69
N LEU A 197 11.51 5.48 -5.52
CA LEU A 197 12.38 6.29 -4.67
C LEU A 197 13.24 7.18 -5.55
N ILE A 198 13.17 8.49 -5.31
CA ILE A 198 13.82 9.50 -6.14
C ILE A 198 14.60 10.46 -5.24
N SER A 199 15.88 10.69 -5.54
CA SER A 199 16.65 11.68 -4.78
C SER A 199 16.08 13.09 -5.00
N PRO A 200 16.01 13.96 -3.97
CA PRO A 200 15.53 15.33 -4.13
C PRO A 200 16.30 16.11 -5.20
N SER A 201 17.61 15.90 -5.31
CA SER A 201 18.46 16.53 -6.33
C SER A 201 18.08 16.11 -7.76
N ALA A 202 17.61 14.88 -7.97
CA ALA A 202 17.15 14.43 -9.28
C ALA A 202 15.80 15.06 -9.66
N VAL A 203 14.91 15.23 -8.69
CA VAL A 203 13.61 15.90 -8.87
C VAL A 203 13.80 17.35 -9.30
N GLN A 204 14.70 18.09 -8.64
CA GLN A 204 14.99 19.49 -8.98
C GLN A 204 15.60 19.66 -10.38
N LYS A 205 16.47 18.74 -10.81
CA LYS A 205 17.12 18.81 -12.14
C LYS A 205 16.15 18.78 -13.30
N ILE A 206 14.94 18.29 -13.09
CA ILE A 206 13.93 18.18 -14.13
C ILE A 206 12.75 19.14 -13.93
N GLY A 207 12.90 20.10 -13.02
CA GLY A 207 11.95 21.20 -12.83
C GLY A 207 10.82 20.94 -11.86
N TYR A 208 10.84 19.82 -11.11
CA TYR A 208 9.88 19.60 -10.02
C TYR A 208 10.47 20.00 -8.66
N VAL A 209 9.60 20.35 -7.71
CA VAL A 209 10.03 20.92 -6.42
C VAL A 209 10.07 19.88 -5.29
N GLY A 210 9.11 18.95 -5.27
CA GLY A 210 8.91 18.03 -4.15
C GLY A 210 8.06 16.80 -4.49
N ALA A 211 7.73 16.01 -3.46
CA ALA A 211 6.97 14.79 -3.60
C ALA A 211 5.54 15.02 -4.14
N LEU A 212 4.88 16.09 -3.69
CA LEU A 212 3.53 16.44 -4.15
C LEU A 212 3.51 16.73 -5.65
N ASP A 213 4.48 17.50 -6.12
CA ASP A 213 4.61 17.93 -7.51
C ASP A 213 4.88 16.72 -8.44
N VAL A 214 5.78 15.83 -8.02
CA VAL A 214 6.03 14.56 -8.74
C VAL A 214 4.78 13.68 -8.76
N TYR A 215 4.06 13.56 -7.64
CA TYR A 215 2.82 12.77 -7.58
C TYR A 215 1.76 13.33 -8.51
N GLN A 216 1.56 14.65 -8.52
CA GLN A 216 0.63 15.35 -9.40
C GLN A 216 0.95 15.10 -10.87
N ALA A 217 2.22 15.25 -11.26
CA ALA A 217 2.68 15.00 -12.62
C ALA A 217 2.49 13.53 -13.04
N MET A 218 2.82 12.58 -12.16
CA MET A 218 2.69 11.14 -12.42
C MET A 218 1.23 10.72 -12.60
N ASN A 219 0.32 11.31 -11.81
CA ASN A 219 -1.10 10.98 -11.81
C ASN A 219 -1.94 11.87 -12.73
N ARG A 220 -1.33 12.83 -13.42
CA ARG A 220 -2.02 13.84 -14.25
C ARG A 220 -3.11 14.58 -13.46
N GLN A 221 -2.81 14.89 -12.20
CA GLN A 221 -3.71 15.57 -11.30
C GLN A 221 -3.08 16.89 -10.86
N THR A 222 -3.88 17.97 -10.82
CA THR A 222 -3.48 19.26 -10.26
C THR A 222 -4.22 19.52 -8.95
N GLY A 223 -3.59 20.26 -8.03
CA GLY A 223 -4.27 20.71 -6.80
C GLY A 223 -4.58 19.56 -5.83
N TYR A 224 -3.78 18.50 -5.83
CA TYR A 224 -3.91 17.43 -4.84
C TYR A 224 -3.68 18.00 -3.43
N ASN A 225 -4.63 17.74 -2.53
CA ASN A 225 -4.59 18.23 -1.15
C ASN A 225 -5.10 17.18 -0.15
N PHE A 226 -4.88 15.89 -0.41
CA PHE A 226 -5.40 14.79 0.40
C PHE A 226 -4.28 14.00 1.11
N SER A 227 -4.54 12.76 1.51
CA SER A 227 -3.59 11.89 2.21
C SER A 227 -2.18 11.89 1.60
N GLY A 228 -1.14 11.90 2.42
CA GLY A 228 0.25 11.95 1.98
C GLY A 228 1.14 12.56 3.05
N THR A 229 2.45 12.56 2.80
CA THR A 229 3.43 13.20 3.69
C THR A 229 4.04 14.41 3.01
N TYR A 230 3.59 15.60 3.40
CA TYR A 230 4.00 16.88 2.85
C TYR A 230 5.20 17.44 3.60
N LYS A 231 6.23 17.90 2.88
CA LYS A 231 7.36 18.64 3.47
C LYS A 231 7.09 20.14 3.47
N VAL A 232 7.08 20.75 4.64
CA VAL A 232 6.74 22.16 4.83
C VAL A 232 7.92 23.04 4.38
N GLY A 233 7.62 24.00 3.50
CA GLY A 233 8.60 24.81 2.78
C GLY A 233 9.05 24.20 1.45
N VAL A 234 8.56 23.01 1.08
CA VAL A 234 8.83 22.35 -0.21
C VAL A 234 7.53 22.05 -0.94
N ASP A 235 6.66 21.19 -0.38
CA ASP A 235 5.38 20.84 -0.98
C ASP A 235 4.28 21.86 -0.63
N ILE A 236 4.29 22.36 0.59
CA ILE A 236 3.32 23.33 1.13
C ILE A 236 4.02 24.42 1.92
N PRO A 237 3.55 25.68 1.90
CA PRO A 237 4.14 26.75 2.72
C PRO A 237 3.88 26.52 4.22
N ALA A 238 4.75 27.06 5.07
CA ALA A 238 4.51 27.14 6.50
C ALA A 238 3.27 27.99 6.81
N GLY A 239 2.55 27.65 7.88
CA GLY A 239 1.31 28.33 8.24
C GLY A 239 0.33 27.45 8.98
N ARG A 240 -0.89 27.95 9.13
CA ARG A 240 -2.00 27.26 9.80
C ARG A 240 -2.87 26.57 8.75
N TYR A 241 -3.19 25.30 8.98
CA TYR A 241 -4.01 24.49 8.10
C TYR A 241 -5.20 23.89 8.84
N THR A 242 -6.34 23.83 8.15
CA THR A 242 -7.49 23.04 8.56
C THR A 242 -7.47 21.73 7.80
N LEU A 243 -7.77 20.64 8.50
CA LEU A 243 -7.91 19.30 7.96
C LEU A 243 -9.33 18.82 8.15
N GLU A 244 -9.92 18.29 7.08
CA GLU A 244 -11.27 17.71 7.11
C GLU A 244 -11.18 16.21 6.83
N SER A 245 -11.59 15.41 7.81
CA SER A 245 -11.54 13.94 7.74
C SER A 245 -12.55 13.37 6.74
N ALA A 246 -12.17 12.32 6.04
CA ALA A 246 -13.04 11.41 5.32
C ALA A 246 -13.15 10.09 6.11
N GLY A 247 -13.89 10.11 7.23
CA GLY A 247 -13.99 8.98 8.16
C GLY A 247 -12.97 9.07 9.29
N ASP A 248 -12.36 7.95 9.67
CA ASP A 248 -11.28 7.93 10.66
C ASP A 248 -9.98 8.39 10.00
N ALA A 249 -9.51 9.57 10.42
CA ALA A 249 -8.33 10.21 9.89
C ALA A 249 -7.19 10.24 10.90
N TYR A 250 -5.97 10.33 10.37
CA TYR A 250 -4.75 10.51 11.15
C TYR A 250 -3.99 11.74 10.65
N ILE A 251 -3.43 12.48 11.59
CA ILE A 251 -2.49 13.56 11.31
C ILE A 251 -1.27 13.39 12.21
N ALA A 252 -0.08 13.63 11.66
CA ALA A 252 1.11 13.87 12.45
C ALA A 252 1.94 15.02 11.88
N VAL A 253 2.53 15.80 12.78
CA VAL A 253 3.61 16.73 12.49
C VAL A 253 4.89 16.10 13.02
N VAL A 254 5.84 15.84 12.12
CA VAL A 254 7.12 15.21 12.44
C VAL A 254 8.29 16.10 12.01
N THR A 255 9.43 15.96 12.70
CA THR A 255 10.62 16.79 12.47
C THR A 255 11.43 16.40 11.23
N GLY A 256 11.15 15.24 10.63
CA GLY A 256 11.94 14.66 9.56
C GLY A 256 11.17 13.63 8.74
N PRO A 257 11.79 13.07 7.68
CA PRO A 257 11.21 11.98 6.91
C PRO A 257 11.09 10.70 7.76
N LEU A 258 10.38 9.69 7.23
CA LEU A 258 10.38 8.34 7.83
C LEU A 258 11.82 7.85 8.05
N GLY A 259 12.11 7.25 9.22
CA GLY A 259 13.45 6.80 9.61
C GLY A 259 14.39 7.87 10.13
N LYS A 260 14.00 9.15 10.07
CA LYS A 260 14.83 10.24 10.61
C LYS A 260 14.01 11.43 11.10
N GLY A 261 12.89 11.17 11.75
CA GLY A 261 12.01 12.18 12.31
C GLY A 261 11.45 11.75 13.66
N GLU A 262 11.12 12.74 14.48
CA GLU A 262 10.42 12.56 15.75
C GLU A 262 9.03 13.19 15.64
N ILE A 263 8.04 12.57 16.29
CA ILE A 263 6.68 13.13 16.36
C ILE A 263 6.70 14.35 17.28
N VAL A 264 6.39 15.50 16.70
CA VAL A 264 6.12 16.74 17.46
C VAL A 264 4.72 16.66 18.06
N TRP A 265 3.76 16.24 17.24
CA TRP A 265 2.36 16.09 17.62
C TRP A 265 1.64 15.17 16.63
N ASN A 266 0.67 14.40 17.10
CA ASN A 266 -0.22 13.62 16.26
C ASN A 266 -1.63 13.52 16.86
N ASP A 267 -2.59 13.12 16.03
CA ASP A 267 -3.96 12.86 16.47
C ASP A 267 -4.66 11.86 15.54
N ASN A 268 -5.57 11.07 16.11
CA ASN A 268 -6.58 10.33 15.36
C ASN A 268 -7.90 11.08 15.53
N PHE A 269 -8.53 11.48 14.43
CA PHE A 269 -9.67 12.39 14.49
C PHE A 269 -10.76 12.06 13.49
N ASN A 270 -11.96 12.54 13.82
CA ASN A 270 -13.11 12.62 12.94
C ASN A 270 -13.64 14.06 12.97
N GLY A 271 -14.12 14.56 11.84
CA GLY A 271 -14.47 15.97 11.62
C GLY A 271 -13.25 16.81 11.28
N SER A 272 -13.15 17.98 11.92
CA SER A 272 -12.14 18.99 11.61
C SER A 272 -11.01 19.04 12.64
N ARG A 273 -9.79 19.28 12.15
CA ARG A 273 -8.60 19.54 12.97
C ARG A 273 -7.78 20.69 12.41
N THR A 274 -6.97 21.30 13.25
CA THR A 274 -6.04 22.36 12.85
C THR A 274 -4.62 21.98 13.20
N ALA A 275 -3.69 22.27 12.30
CA ALA A 275 -2.26 22.17 12.56
C ALA A 275 -1.53 23.48 12.24
N ASN A 276 -0.52 23.81 13.05
CA ASN A 276 0.41 24.90 12.77
C ASN A 276 1.74 24.29 12.32
N LEU A 277 2.20 24.70 11.15
CA LEU A 277 3.33 24.09 10.46
C LEU A 277 4.46 25.09 10.28
N SER A 278 5.67 24.65 10.63
CA SER A 278 6.92 25.39 10.49
C SER A 278 7.77 24.79 9.37
N ILE A 279 8.57 25.63 8.70
CA ILE A 279 9.48 25.19 7.64
C ILE A 279 10.38 24.05 8.16
N GLY A 280 10.55 23.01 7.33
CA GLY A 280 11.36 21.84 7.66
C GLY A 280 10.61 20.72 8.38
N GLN A 281 9.41 20.97 8.88
CA GLN A 281 8.53 19.91 9.38
C GLN A 281 7.92 19.11 8.22
N TYR A 282 7.40 17.93 8.55
CA TYR A 282 6.62 17.12 7.65
C TYR A 282 5.23 16.90 8.25
N LEU A 283 4.21 17.08 7.42
CA LEU A 283 2.82 16.84 7.75
C LEU A 283 2.41 15.50 7.13
N GLN A 284 2.21 14.48 7.95
CA GLN A 284 1.63 13.21 7.56
C GLN A 284 0.11 13.29 7.70
N VAL A 285 -0.61 12.91 6.65
CA VAL A 285 -2.08 12.93 6.61
C VAL A 285 -2.58 11.61 6.05
N SER A 286 -3.56 11.02 6.74
CA SER A 286 -4.31 9.88 6.24
C SER A 286 -5.80 10.15 6.35
N ASN A 287 -6.53 9.88 5.27
CA ASN A 287 -7.97 10.07 5.13
C ASN A 287 -8.46 11.47 5.48
N ALA A 288 -7.71 12.52 5.12
CA ALA A 288 -8.16 13.89 5.29
C ALA A 288 -7.67 14.80 4.17
N SER A 289 -8.48 15.80 3.85
CA SER A 289 -8.08 16.91 2.98
C SER A 289 -7.45 18.03 3.79
N ILE A 290 -6.53 18.79 3.19
CA ILE A 290 -5.87 19.94 3.81
C ILE A 290 -6.24 21.23 3.09
N ALA A 291 -6.44 22.29 3.86
CA ALA A 291 -6.67 23.64 3.35
C ALA A 291 -5.92 24.67 4.20
N ALA A 292 -5.18 25.58 3.56
CA ALA A 292 -4.54 26.68 4.26
C ALA A 292 -5.61 27.59 4.85
N VAL A 293 -5.46 27.96 6.12
CA VAL A 293 -6.29 28.98 6.75
C VAL A 293 -5.76 30.32 6.30
N SER A 294 -6.40 30.93 5.31
CA SER A 294 -6.10 32.31 4.93
C SER A 294 -6.30 33.19 6.15
N ALA A 295 -5.30 34.02 6.49
CA ALA A 295 -5.52 35.10 7.44
C ALA A 295 -6.66 35.95 6.88
N SER A 296 -7.82 35.95 7.53
CA SER A 296 -8.89 36.86 7.16
C SER A 296 -8.32 38.27 7.24
N ALA A 297 -8.28 38.98 6.12
CA ALA A 297 -8.03 40.40 6.13
C ALA A 297 -9.13 41.02 7.00
N ASN A 298 -8.77 41.43 8.22
CA ASN A 298 -9.61 42.29 9.05
C ASN A 298 -9.97 43.50 8.17
N ARG A 299 -11.22 43.54 7.71
CA ARG A 299 -11.86 44.74 7.17
C ARG A 299 -12.66 45.40 8.28
#